data_AF-A0AA43FDW8-F1
#
_entry.id   AF-A0AA43FDW8-F1
#
_cell.length_a   1.000
_cell.length_b   1.000
_cell.length_c   1.000
_cell.angle_alpha   90.00
_cell.angle_beta   90.00
_cell.angle_gamma   90.00
#
_symmetry.space_group_name_H-M   'P 1'
#
loop_
_entity.id
_entity.type
_entity.pdbx_description
1 polymer ?
#
loop_
_entity_poly.entity_id
_entity_poly.type
_entity_poly.pdbx_seq_one_letter_code
_entity_poly.pdbx_strand_id
1 'polypeptide(L)'
;MTYPEPFQEPLNLAADSVRTFGGYDHQTDHPGSSLLTGDPGPGVVRVGQVYVHSRVPVDVSGRQMVMLHGANRTGATFETTPDGREGWATWFVRRGHPVHVVDQAGRGRSGFDPTGVNAIRAGTPDVEAPNLFLGTKERIWVNARVGPRHGEPYA
;
A
#
# COMPACT_ATOMS: atom_id res chain seq x y z
N MET A 1 -0.91 23.04 -21.77
CA MET A 1 -1.76 22.82 -20.59
C MET A 1 -0.98 23.37 -19.40
N THR A 2 -1.39 24.49 -18.83
CA THR A 2 -0.70 25.13 -17.71
C THR A 2 -1.11 24.40 -16.42
N TYR A 3 -0.15 23.97 -15.61
CA TYR A 3 -0.47 23.42 -14.30
C TYR A 3 -1.04 24.53 -13.42
N PRO A 4 -2.09 24.27 -12.63
CA PRO A 4 -2.55 25.24 -11.65
C PRO A 4 -1.44 25.50 -10.63
N GLU A 5 -1.32 26.75 -10.20
CA GLU A 5 -0.40 27.14 -9.13
C GLU A 5 -0.64 26.29 -7.86
N PRO A 6 0.42 25.92 -7.13
CA PRO A 6 0.28 25.17 -5.89
C PRO A 6 -0.53 25.98 -4.86
N PHE A 7 -1.38 25.29 -4.10
CA PHE A 7 -2.12 25.92 -3.01
C PHE A 7 -1.16 26.39 -1.92
N GLN A 8 -1.20 27.68 -1.59
CA GLN A 8 -0.39 28.26 -0.52
C GLN A 8 -1.08 28.19 0.86
N GLU A 9 -2.39 27.93 0.89
CA GLU A 9 -3.18 27.91 2.12
C GLU A 9 -3.03 26.59 2.90
N PRO A 10 -3.12 26.63 4.24
CA PRO A 10 -3.18 25.44 5.08
C PRO A 10 -4.33 24.50 4.67
N LEU A 11 -4.15 23.20 4.89
CA LEU A 11 -5.19 22.21 4.68
C LEU A 11 -6.06 22.08 5.94
N ASN A 12 -7.33 22.47 5.85
CA ASN A 12 -8.29 22.30 6.95
C ASN A 12 -9.06 20.99 6.78
N LEU A 13 -9.03 20.15 7.81
CA LEU A 13 -9.70 18.84 7.83
C LEU A 13 -10.75 18.79 8.92
N ALA A 14 -11.94 18.28 8.59
CA ALA A 14 -12.92 17.89 9.60
C ALA A 14 -12.48 16.61 10.35
N ALA A 15 -11.78 15.71 9.65
CA ALA A 15 -11.21 14.51 10.24
C ALA A 15 -9.96 14.05 9.49
N ASP A 16 -8.98 13.57 10.24
CA ASP A 16 -7.85 12.79 9.76
C ASP A 16 -7.78 11.51 10.61
N SER A 17 -7.90 10.34 9.97
CA SER A 17 -7.96 9.08 10.71
C SER A 17 -7.39 7.90 9.94
N VAL A 18 -6.92 6.91 10.69
CA VAL A 18 -6.39 5.65 10.18
C VAL A 18 -7.21 4.51 10.72
N ARG A 19 -7.59 3.57 9.85
CA ARG A 19 -8.32 2.36 10.24
C ARG A 19 -7.84 1.17 9.41
N THR A 20 -8.03 -0.02 9.96
CA THR A 20 -7.93 -1.27 9.22
C THR A 20 -9.33 -1.80 8.92
N PHE A 21 -9.52 -2.36 7.73
CA PHE A 21 -10.79 -2.94 7.30
C PHE A 21 -10.59 -4.38 6.83
N GLY A 22 -11.64 -5.19 6.97
CA GLY A 22 -11.64 -6.58 6.53
C GLY A 22 -10.62 -7.43 7.29
N GLY A 23 -10.07 -8.42 6.59
CA GLY A 23 -9.24 -9.48 7.14
C GLY A 23 -10.04 -10.67 7.67
N TYR A 24 -9.34 -11.75 7.93
CA TYR A 24 -9.85 -12.99 8.52
C TYR A 24 -8.81 -13.56 9.49
N ASP A 25 -9.29 -14.42 10.37
CA ASP A 25 -8.47 -15.13 11.33
C ASP A 25 -7.94 -16.40 10.65
N HIS A 26 -6.63 -16.59 10.68
CA HIS A 26 -5.95 -17.73 10.08
C HIS A 26 -5.29 -18.54 11.19
N GLN A 27 -5.77 -19.77 11.38
CA GLN A 27 -5.11 -20.76 12.21
C GLN A 27 -3.86 -21.26 11.49
N THR A 28 -2.71 -21.18 12.13
CA THR A 28 -1.41 -21.54 11.54
C THR A 28 -0.54 -22.27 12.55
N ASP A 29 0.14 -23.31 12.10
CA ASP A 29 1.17 -24.00 12.88
C ASP A 29 2.54 -23.30 12.78
N HIS A 30 2.66 -22.33 11.87
CA HIS A 30 3.91 -21.64 11.55
C HIS A 30 3.73 -20.11 11.46
N PRO A 31 3.24 -19.44 12.53
CA PRO A 31 2.95 -17.99 12.49
C PRO A 31 4.19 -17.12 12.35
N GLY A 32 5.36 -17.59 12.77
CA GLY A 32 6.59 -16.81 12.77
C GLY A 32 7.84 -17.65 12.91
N SER A 33 8.98 -17.08 12.53
CA SER A 33 10.31 -17.69 12.71
C SER A 33 11.30 -16.67 13.28
N SER A 34 10.91 -16.05 14.40
CA SER A 34 11.67 -14.98 15.06
C SER A 34 13.05 -15.49 15.51
N LEU A 35 14.10 -14.80 15.08
CA LEU A 35 15.48 -15.09 15.50
C LEU A 35 15.78 -14.64 16.93
N LEU A 36 14.91 -13.80 17.53
CA LEU A 36 15.11 -13.23 18.87
C LEU A 36 14.32 -13.97 19.94
N THR A 37 13.08 -14.37 19.62
CA THR A 37 12.13 -14.94 20.58
C THR A 37 11.84 -16.42 20.31
N GLY A 38 12.40 -16.99 19.23
CA GLY A 38 12.09 -18.35 18.80
C GLY A 38 10.73 -18.47 18.12
N ASP A 39 10.33 -19.72 17.88
CA ASP A 39 9.03 -20.08 17.32
C ASP A 39 7.90 -19.69 18.31
N PRO A 40 6.90 -18.89 17.90
CA PRO A 40 5.76 -18.58 18.76
C PRO A 40 4.87 -19.81 19.06
N GLY A 41 5.03 -20.89 18.29
CA GLY A 41 4.14 -22.05 18.31
C GLY A 41 2.82 -21.80 17.55
N PRO A 42 2.00 -22.84 17.34
CA PRO A 42 0.73 -22.73 16.64
C PRO A 42 -0.25 -21.73 17.26
N GLY A 43 -1.04 -21.05 16.44
CA GLY A 43 -2.04 -20.09 16.92
C GLY A 43 -2.86 -19.44 15.81
N VAL A 44 -3.66 -18.44 16.22
CA VAL A 44 -4.48 -17.63 15.30
C VAL A 44 -3.77 -16.31 15.02
N VAL A 45 -3.62 -15.98 13.73
CA VAL A 45 -3.13 -14.68 13.26
C VAL A 45 -4.19 -13.96 12.43
N ARG A 46 -4.17 -12.63 12.44
CA ARG A 46 -5.09 -11.80 11.63
C ARG A 46 -4.40 -11.37 10.33
N VAL A 47 -4.94 -11.81 9.20
CA VAL A 47 -4.38 -11.54 7.86
C VAL A 47 -5.47 -11.08 6.88
N GLY A 48 -5.06 -10.54 5.72
CA GLY A 48 -5.99 -10.11 4.66
C GLY A 48 -6.67 -8.75 4.91
N GLN A 49 -6.36 -8.06 6.01
CA GLN A 49 -6.83 -6.71 6.28
C GLN A 49 -6.19 -5.70 5.33
N VAL A 50 -6.89 -4.59 5.11
CA VAL A 50 -6.36 -3.41 4.40
C VAL A 50 -6.25 -2.23 5.35
N TYR A 51 -5.15 -1.51 5.26
CA TYR A 51 -4.92 -0.23 5.91
C TYR A 51 -5.54 0.88 5.07
N VAL A 52 -6.23 1.82 5.73
CA VAL A 52 -6.85 2.97 5.09
C VAL A 52 -6.54 4.24 5.87
N HIS A 53 -5.90 5.21 5.22
CA HIS A 53 -5.74 6.56 5.72
C HIS A 53 -6.82 7.46 5.10
N SER A 54 -7.66 8.04 5.94
CA SER A 54 -8.81 8.87 5.52
C SER A 54 -8.62 10.32 5.93
N ARG A 55 -8.77 11.23 4.96
CA ARG A 55 -8.79 12.67 5.18
C ARG A 55 -10.10 13.25 4.65
N VAL A 56 -10.84 13.93 5.52
CA VAL A 56 -12.14 14.51 5.21
C VAL A 56 -12.04 16.03 5.30
N PRO A 57 -12.31 16.77 4.21
CA PRO A 57 -12.30 18.24 4.25
C PRO A 57 -13.44 18.78 5.10
N VAL A 58 -13.30 20.01 5.60
CA VAL A 58 -14.37 20.71 6.34
C VAL A 58 -15.60 20.90 5.45
N ASP A 59 -15.39 21.39 4.24
CA ASP A 59 -16.46 21.61 3.26
C ASP A 59 -16.46 20.47 2.24
N VAL A 60 -17.37 19.51 2.42
CA VAL A 60 -17.56 18.40 1.50
C VAL A 60 -18.45 18.83 0.33
N SER A 61 -17.87 18.95 -0.85
CA SER A 61 -18.57 19.29 -2.10
C SER A 61 -18.39 18.25 -3.21
N GLY A 62 -17.43 17.32 -3.03
CA GLY A 62 -17.09 16.28 -3.99
C GLY A 62 -17.46 14.86 -3.53
N ARG A 63 -17.41 13.91 -4.47
CA ARG A 63 -17.57 12.47 -4.18
C ARG A 63 -16.37 11.91 -3.42
N GLN A 64 -16.61 10.88 -2.61
CA GLN A 64 -15.53 10.14 -1.94
C GLN A 64 -14.59 9.49 -2.95
N MET A 65 -13.29 9.56 -2.68
CA MET A 65 -12.24 9.00 -3.52
C MET A 65 -11.53 7.88 -2.77
N VAL A 66 -11.61 6.66 -3.29
CA VAL A 66 -10.82 5.52 -2.80
C VAL A 66 -9.64 5.31 -3.73
N MET A 67 -8.43 5.49 -3.20
CA MET A 67 -7.20 5.45 -3.99
C MET A 67 -6.48 4.12 -3.76
N LEU A 68 -6.44 3.30 -4.81
CA LEU A 68 -5.85 1.96 -4.78
C LEU A 68 -4.58 1.92 -5.64
N HIS A 69 -3.43 1.63 -5.01
CA HIS A 69 -2.15 1.61 -5.70
C HIS A 69 -2.02 0.40 -6.64
N GLY A 70 -1.07 0.45 -7.58
CA GLY A 70 -0.73 -0.69 -8.46
C GLY A 70 0.32 -1.65 -7.88
N ALA A 71 0.83 -2.53 -8.73
CA ALA A 71 1.90 -3.47 -8.36
C ALA A 71 3.20 -2.75 -7.95
N ASN A 72 3.96 -3.32 -7.00
CA ASN A 72 5.24 -2.80 -6.48
C ASN A 72 5.19 -1.37 -5.90
N ARG A 73 4.02 -0.96 -5.41
CA ARG A 73 3.79 0.33 -4.77
C ARG A 73 2.95 0.17 -3.49
N THR A 74 2.78 1.28 -2.78
CA THR A 74 1.87 1.45 -1.63
C THR A 74 1.00 2.70 -1.89
N GLY A 75 0.18 3.08 -0.91
CA GLY A 75 -0.58 4.33 -0.89
C GLY A 75 0.25 5.59 -1.16
N ALA A 76 1.56 5.55 -0.91
CA ALA A 76 2.51 6.63 -1.24
C ALA A 76 2.44 7.07 -2.71
N THR A 77 1.92 6.23 -3.61
CA THR A 77 1.64 6.58 -5.01
C THR A 77 0.81 7.85 -5.16
N PHE A 78 -0.09 8.12 -4.22
CA PHE A 78 -1.01 9.27 -4.27
C PHE A 78 -0.65 10.38 -3.30
N GLU A 79 0.36 10.15 -2.46
CA GLU A 79 0.89 11.14 -1.52
C GLU A 79 1.89 12.06 -2.26
N THR A 80 2.72 12.80 -1.52
CA THR A 80 3.71 13.72 -2.09
C THR A 80 4.49 13.07 -3.22
N THR A 81 4.56 13.77 -4.36
CA THR A 81 5.29 13.31 -5.53
C THR A 81 6.79 13.20 -5.24
N PRO A 82 7.55 12.37 -5.99
CA PRO A 82 8.98 12.19 -5.73
C PRO A 82 9.81 13.48 -5.81
N ASP A 83 9.36 14.48 -6.56
CA ASP A 83 9.98 15.80 -6.69
C ASP A 83 9.43 16.83 -5.69
N GLY A 84 8.64 16.40 -4.70
CA GLY A 84 8.19 17.21 -3.57
C GLY A 84 6.91 18.01 -3.81
N ARG A 85 6.32 17.96 -5.01
CA ARG A 85 5.00 18.58 -5.27
C ARG A 85 3.88 17.80 -4.57
N GLU A 86 2.76 18.47 -4.37
CA GLU A 86 1.55 17.89 -3.80
C GLU A 86 1.02 16.70 -4.63
N GLY A 87 0.64 15.64 -3.94
CA GLY A 87 0.03 14.45 -4.52
C GLY A 87 -1.48 14.55 -4.74
N TRP A 88 -2.04 13.58 -5.45
CA TRP A 88 -3.49 13.51 -5.68
C TRP A 88 -4.30 13.42 -4.40
N ALA A 89 -3.80 12.74 -3.37
CA ALA A 89 -4.50 12.60 -2.10
C ALA A 89 -4.82 13.97 -1.49
N THR A 90 -3.82 14.86 -1.39
CA THR A 90 -4.03 16.21 -0.87
C THR A 90 -4.79 17.08 -1.87
N TRP A 91 -4.49 16.97 -3.17
CA TRP A 91 -5.11 17.77 -4.22
C TRP A 91 -6.64 17.61 -4.31
N PHE A 92 -7.13 16.38 -4.10
CA PHE A 92 -8.56 16.08 -4.07
C PHE A 92 -9.23 16.57 -2.78
N VAL A 93 -8.57 16.43 -1.62
CA VAL A 93 -9.10 16.95 -0.35
C VAL A 93 -9.29 18.46 -0.42
N ARG A 94 -8.31 19.19 -0.98
CA ARG A 94 -8.42 20.65 -1.21
C ARG A 94 -9.60 21.05 -2.11
N ARG A 95 -10.16 20.10 -2.87
CA ARG A 95 -11.33 20.29 -3.75
C ARG A 95 -12.63 19.75 -3.14
N GLY A 96 -12.66 19.55 -1.83
CA GLY A 96 -13.87 19.14 -1.12
C GLY A 96 -14.22 17.66 -1.28
N HIS A 97 -13.28 16.83 -1.73
CA HIS A 97 -13.47 15.37 -1.79
C HIS A 97 -12.93 14.69 -0.53
N PRO A 98 -13.71 13.87 0.18
CA PRO A 98 -13.16 12.93 1.16
C PRO A 98 -12.26 11.92 0.44
N VAL A 99 -11.05 11.70 0.96
CA VAL A 99 -10.05 10.82 0.34
C VAL A 99 -9.66 9.70 1.29
N HIS A 100 -9.61 8.49 0.74
CA HIS A 100 -9.22 7.26 1.42
C HIS A 100 -8.06 6.60 0.66
N VAL A 101 -6.85 6.67 1.20
CA VAL A 101 -5.65 6.05 0.62
C VAL A 101 -5.47 4.66 1.21
N VAL A 102 -5.44 3.63 0.36
CA VAL A 102 -5.44 2.23 0.77
C VAL A 102 -4.07 1.60 0.49
N ASP A 103 -3.53 0.87 1.47
CA ASP A 103 -2.51 -0.15 1.20
C ASP A 103 -3.22 -1.50 1.03
N GLN A 104 -3.08 -2.13 -0.14
CA GLN A 104 -3.71 -3.42 -0.43
C GLN A 104 -3.28 -4.51 0.56
N ALA A 105 -4.11 -5.54 0.76
CA ALA A 105 -3.77 -6.67 1.62
C ALA A 105 -2.44 -7.30 1.19
N GLY A 106 -1.56 -7.58 2.15
CA GLY A 106 -0.22 -8.11 1.88
C GLY A 106 0.79 -7.07 1.36
N ARG A 107 0.53 -5.77 1.53
CA ARG A 107 1.44 -4.69 1.13
C ARG A 107 1.51 -3.55 2.15
N GLY A 108 2.71 -3.00 2.35
CA GLY A 108 2.91 -1.80 3.14
C GLY A 108 2.44 -1.99 4.59
N ARG A 109 1.51 -1.14 5.04
CA ARG A 109 0.94 -1.22 6.40
C ARG A 109 -0.10 -2.33 6.56
N SER A 110 -0.51 -2.97 5.47
CA SER A 110 -1.34 -4.17 5.43
C SER A 110 -0.43 -5.40 5.33
N GLY A 111 0.05 -5.92 6.46
CA GLY A 111 0.99 -7.04 6.47
C GLY A 111 0.57 -8.24 5.61
N PHE A 112 1.55 -8.98 5.09
CA PHE A 112 1.32 -10.24 4.37
C PHE A 112 1.28 -11.41 5.35
N ASP A 113 0.70 -12.52 4.92
CA ASP A 113 0.69 -13.77 5.68
C ASP A 113 2.02 -14.53 5.48
N PRO A 114 2.85 -14.68 6.53
CA PRO A 114 4.13 -15.36 6.41
C PRO A 114 4.03 -16.88 6.55
N THR A 115 2.85 -17.45 6.80
CA THR A 115 2.66 -18.87 7.14
C THR A 115 3.32 -19.82 6.14
N GLY A 116 3.05 -19.66 4.84
CA GLY A 116 3.64 -20.52 3.81
C GLY A 116 5.17 -20.45 3.76
N VAL A 117 5.74 -19.25 3.92
CA VAL A 117 7.19 -19.06 3.98
C VAL A 117 7.79 -19.76 5.20
N ASN A 118 7.17 -19.60 6.36
CA ASN A 118 7.65 -20.19 7.60
C ASN A 118 7.52 -21.72 7.59
N ALA A 119 6.44 -22.27 7.03
CA ALA A 119 6.24 -23.71 6.91
C ALA A 119 7.32 -24.36 6.03
N ILE A 120 7.64 -23.74 4.88
CA ILE A 120 8.75 -24.19 4.02
C ILE A 120 10.09 -24.11 4.78
N ARG A 121 10.33 -23.03 5.51
CA ARG A 121 11.54 -22.88 6.33
C ARG A 121 11.65 -23.93 7.44
N ALA A 122 10.51 -24.36 8.00
CA ALA A 122 10.43 -25.43 8.99
C ALA A 122 10.59 -26.84 8.37
N GLY A 123 10.65 -26.94 7.04
CA GLY A 123 10.77 -28.23 6.34
C GLY A 123 9.46 -28.99 6.22
N THR A 124 8.31 -28.32 6.35
CA THR A 124 7.00 -28.95 6.18
C THR A 124 6.85 -29.45 4.74
N PRO A 125 6.57 -30.76 4.52
CA PRO A 125 6.40 -31.31 3.19
C PRO A 125 5.13 -30.77 2.52
N ASP A 126 5.11 -30.81 1.19
CA ASP A 126 3.93 -30.50 0.37
C ASP A 126 3.32 -29.09 0.54
N VAL A 127 4.11 -28.13 1.03
CA VAL A 127 3.71 -26.71 1.09
C VAL A 127 4.04 -26.01 -0.22
N GLU A 128 3.03 -25.42 -0.87
CA GLU A 128 3.23 -24.58 -2.04
C GLU A 128 3.94 -23.26 -1.67
N ALA A 129 4.98 -22.92 -2.42
CA ALA A 129 5.69 -21.66 -2.22
C ALA A 129 4.79 -20.46 -2.56
N PRO A 130 4.64 -19.48 -1.64
CA PRO A 130 3.83 -18.32 -1.92
C PRO A 130 4.46 -17.49 -3.05
N ASN A 131 3.61 -16.91 -3.90
CA ASN A 131 4.05 -16.03 -4.97
C ASN A 131 4.51 -14.67 -4.42
N LEU A 132 5.81 -14.56 -4.16
CA LEU A 132 6.45 -13.33 -3.69
C LEU A 132 7.06 -12.57 -4.88
N PHE A 133 6.37 -11.53 -5.34
CA PHE A 133 6.81 -10.71 -6.45
C PHE A 133 7.45 -9.40 -6.00
N LEU A 134 8.71 -9.18 -6.42
CA LEU A 134 9.36 -7.88 -6.38
C LEU A 134 9.94 -7.56 -7.76
N GLY A 135 9.49 -6.47 -8.36
CA GLY A 135 9.96 -6.04 -9.68
C GLY A 135 11.35 -5.41 -9.62
N THR A 136 12.28 -5.94 -10.41
CA THR A 136 13.57 -5.29 -10.71
C THR A 136 13.37 -3.94 -11.40
N LYS A 137 14.32 -3.00 -11.29
CA LYS A 137 14.24 -1.70 -11.97
C LYS A 137 14.07 -1.84 -13.49
N GLU A 138 14.71 -2.86 -14.07
CA GLU A 138 14.69 -3.16 -15.50
C GLU A 138 13.28 -3.51 -15.97
N ARG A 139 12.66 -4.47 -15.29
CA ARG A 139 11.27 -4.88 -15.55
C ARG A 139 10.28 -3.75 -15.26
N ILE A 140 10.46 -3.01 -14.17
CA ILE A 140 9.53 -1.93 -13.79
C ILE A 140 9.60 -0.76 -14.77
N TRP A 141 10.76 -0.43 -15.32
CA TRP A 141 10.90 0.63 -16.33
C TRP A 141 10.01 0.40 -17.55
N VAL A 142 10.07 -0.83 -18.09
CA VAL A 142 9.28 -1.23 -19.26
C VAL A 142 7.79 -1.36 -18.88
N ASN A 143 7.48 -2.00 -17.76
CA ASN A 143 6.09 -2.19 -17.32
C ASN A 143 5.38 -0.87 -16.99
N ALA A 144 6.10 0.11 -16.45
CA ALA A 144 5.59 1.46 -16.20
C ALA A 144 5.57 2.32 -17.48
N ARG A 145 5.98 1.78 -18.62
CA ARG A 145 6.03 2.46 -19.92
C ARG A 145 6.86 3.74 -19.89
N VAL A 146 7.94 3.75 -19.12
CA VAL A 146 8.89 4.88 -19.08
C VAL A 146 9.70 4.92 -20.39
N GLY A 147 10.07 3.74 -20.90
CA GLY A 147 10.70 3.60 -22.21
C GLY A 147 10.97 2.13 -22.58
N PRO A 148 11.58 1.88 -23.75
CA PRO A 148 11.67 0.53 -24.31
C PRO A 148 12.66 -0.37 -23.55
N ARG A 149 13.63 0.23 -22.85
CA ARG A 149 14.61 -0.47 -22.01
C ARG A 149 15.05 0.41 -20.84
N HIS A 150 15.51 -0.23 -19.78
CA HIS A 150 15.95 0.46 -18.57
C HIS A 150 17.00 1.52 -18.88
N GLY A 151 16.82 2.72 -18.33
CA GLY A 151 17.71 3.87 -18.57
C GLY A 151 17.43 4.63 -19.86
N GLU A 152 16.49 4.18 -20.69
CA GLU A 152 16.09 4.87 -21.90
C GLU A 152 14.64 5.27 -21.88
N PRO A 153 14.33 6.58 -21.82
CA PRO A 153 12.97 7.05 -21.93
C PRO A 153 12.48 6.98 -23.39
N TYR A 154 11.16 6.91 -23.60
CA TYR A 154 10.60 7.22 -24.91
C TYR A 154 10.94 8.68 -25.30
N ALA A 155 11.21 8.89 -26.59
CA ALA A 155 11.44 10.22 -27.16
C ALA A 155 10.13 11.04 -27.21
#